data_AF-A0A4U5VQJ7-F1
#
_entry.id   AF-A0A4U5VQJ7-F1
#
_cell.length_a   1.000
_cell.length_b   1.000
_cell.length_c   1.000
_cell.angle_alpha   90.00
_cell.angle_beta   90.00
_cell.angle_gamma   90.00
#
_symmetry.space_group_name_H-M   'P 1'
#
loop_
_entity.id
_entity.type
_entity.pdbx_description
1 polymer ?
#
loop_
_entity_poly.entity_id
_entity_poly.type
_entity_poly.pdbx_seq_one_letter_code
_entity_poly.pdbx_strand_id
1 'polypeptide(L)'
;MLEVLLPCTSGVCIAQSLKIPREPRSGEFDKIIRRLLETSNARAIIMFANEDDIRRVLDAAKRNNQTGHFLWVGSDSWGSKISPVIGQERVAEGAITILPKRASVDAFDRYFRSRSLSNNRRNVWFAEFWEENFNCKLGMHGKRPGSLKKCTVARQSPLIPSAGFATSNSSTQKPISSPAAQGRRGDTADGRMWKWV
;
A
#
# COMPACT_ATOMS: atom_id res chain seq x y z
N MET A 1 -13.43 7.67 4.91
CA MET A 1 -14.87 7.56 4.57
C MET A 1 -15.08 6.22 3.91
N LEU A 2 -16.18 5.55 4.24
CA LEU A 2 -16.62 4.31 3.63
C LEU A 2 -17.96 4.56 2.93
N GLU A 3 -18.12 4.07 1.71
CA GLU A 3 -19.36 4.18 0.93
C GLU A 3 -19.87 2.80 0.57
N VAL A 4 -21.13 2.54 0.92
CA VAL A 4 -21.82 1.28 0.66
C VAL A 4 -22.47 1.36 -0.72
N LEU A 5 -22.13 0.45 -1.63
CA LEU A 5 -22.69 0.42 -2.98
C LEU A 5 -23.82 -0.58 -3.11
N LEU A 6 -24.88 -0.16 -3.80
CA LEU A 6 -25.99 -1.01 -4.21
C LEU A 6 -26.26 -0.88 -5.71
N PRO A 7 -26.75 -1.95 -6.36
CA PRO A 7 -27.31 -1.84 -7.69
C PRO A 7 -28.62 -1.05 -7.63
N CYS A 8 -28.82 -0.15 -8.58
CA CYS A 8 -30.07 0.58 -8.77
C CYS A 8 -30.40 0.69 -10.27
N THR A 9 -31.61 1.15 -10.60
CA THR A 9 -32.19 1.10 -11.96
C THR A 9 -31.32 1.73 -13.05
N SER A 10 -30.42 2.65 -12.70
CA SER A 10 -29.50 3.31 -13.65
C SER A 10 -28.03 3.13 -13.29
N GLY A 11 -27.66 2.00 -12.67
CA GLY A 11 -26.27 1.64 -12.38
C GLY A 11 -26.01 1.40 -10.90
N VAL A 12 -25.17 2.25 -10.30
CA VAL A 12 -24.71 2.11 -8.91
C VAL A 12 -25.20 3.28 -8.07
N CYS A 13 -25.76 2.98 -6.90
CA CYS A 13 -26.21 3.95 -5.92
C CYS A 13 -25.43 3.80 -4.61
N ILE A 14 -25.27 4.90 -3.88
CA ILE A 14 -24.66 4.90 -2.54
C ILE A 14 -25.77 4.75 -1.51
N ALA A 15 -25.77 3.62 -0.80
CA ALA A 15 -26.77 3.33 0.23
C ALA A 15 -26.49 4.06 1.54
N GLN A 16 -25.20 4.17 1.89
CA GLN A 16 -24.76 4.76 3.14
C GLN A 16 -23.33 5.30 2.97
N SER A 17 -23.08 6.48 3.55
CA SER A 17 -21.74 7.06 3.64
C SER A 17 -21.35 7.19 5.11
N LEU A 18 -20.32 6.46 5.52
CA LEU A 18 -19.80 6.46 6.90
C LEU A 18 -18.47 7.20 6.97
N LYS A 19 -18.35 8.13 7.90
CA LYS A 19 -17.11 8.87 8.14
C LYS A 19 -16.32 8.24 9.29
N ILE A 20 -15.02 8.01 9.06
CA ILE A 20 -14.08 7.64 10.13
C ILE A 20 -13.71 8.93 10.87
N PRO A 21 -13.87 9.01 12.21
CA PRO A 21 -13.42 10.16 13.00
C PRO A 21 -11.91 10.36 12.86
N ARG A 22 -11.42 11.61 13.01
CA ARG A 22 -9.96 11.88 12.96
C ARG A 22 -9.19 11.18 14.08
N GLU A 23 -9.82 11.04 15.25
CA GLU A 23 -9.27 10.36 16.42
C GLU A 23 -10.28 9.30 16.89
N PRO A 24 -10.26 8.10 16.28
CA PRO A 24 -11.20 7.05 16.63
C PRO A 24 -10.93 6.53 18.05
N ARG A 25 -11.97 6.53 18.88
CA ARG A 25 -11.92 5.87 20.20
C ARG A 25 -11.96 4.36 20.04
N SER A 26 -11.60 3.63 21.10
CA SER A 26 -11.73 2.18 21.16
C SER A 26 -13.15 1.74 20.81
N GLY A 27 -13.28 0.77 19.89
CA GLY A 27 -14.56 0.23 19.44
C GLY A 27 -15.29 1.06 18.37
N GLU A 28 -14.78 2.22 17.94
CA GLU A 28 -15.40 2.99 16.84
C GLU A 28 -15.41 2.21 15.53
N PHE A 29 -14.33 1.50 15.22
CA PHE A 29 -14.27 0.65 14.01
C PHE A 29 -15.30 -0.49 14.06
N ASP A 30 -15.53 -1.09 15.23
CA ASP A 30 -16.59 -2.10 15.41
C ASP A 30 -17.99 -1.52 15.22
N LYS A 31 -18.22 -0.26 15.60
CA LYS A 31 -19.48 0.44 15.31
C LYS A 31 -19.64 0.68 13.82
N ILE A 32 -18.57 1.06 13.12
CA ILE A 32 -18.60 1.22 11.65
C ILE A 32 -19.00 -0.10 10.99
N ILE A 33 -18.37 -1.23 11.35
CA ILE A 33 -18.74 -2.54 10.78
C ILE A 33 -20.21 -2.88 11.05
N ARG A 34 -20.70 -2.67 12.28
CA ARG A 34 -22.12 -2.88 12.60
C ARG A 34 -23.05 -2.01 11.75
N ARG A 35 -22.68 -0.76 11.48
CA ARG A 35 -23.46 0.13 10.60
C ARG A 35 -23.46 -0.33 9.15
N LEU A 36 -22.33 -0.82 8.63
CA LEU A 36 -22.28 -1.41 7.29
C LEU A 36 -23.25 -2.60 7.16
N LEU A 37 -23.37 -3.41 8.22
CA LEU A 37 -24.28 -4.56 8.27
C LEU A 37 -25.77 -4.17 8.34
N GLU A 38 -26.11 -2.91 8.64
CA GLU A 38 -27.50 -2.42 8.56
C GLU A 38 -28.02 -2.49 7.12
N THR A 39 -27.12 -2.46 6.13
CA THR A 39 -27.45 -2.63 4.70
C THR A 39 -27.05 -4.05 4.24
N SER A 40 -27.74 -5.08 4.74
CA SER A 40 -27.39 -6.49 4.51
C SER A 40 -27.32 -6.93 3.03
N ASN A 41 -28.03 -6.23 2.14
CA ASN A 41 -28.02 -6.50 0.70
C ASN A 41 -26.75 -5.97 0.01
N ALA A 42 -26.02 -5.06 0.65
CA ALA A 42 -24.83 -4.46 0.08
C ALA A 42 -23.58 -5.24 0.47
N ARG A 43 -22.80 -5.63 -0.55
CA ARG A 43 -21.53 -6.31 -0.34
C ARG A 43 -20.33 -5.42 -0.65
N ALA A 44 -20.46 -4.52 -1.63
CA ALA A 44 -19.36 -3.70 -2.11
C ALA A 44 -19.21 -2.42 -1.28
N ILE A 45 -18.03 -2.24 -0.68
CA ILE A 45 -17.70 -1.09 0.17
C ILE A 45 -16.48 -0.35 -0.40
N ILE A 46 -16.67 0.91 -0.81
CA ILE A 46 -15.55 1.78 -1.19
C ILE A 46 -14.92 2.39 0.06
N MET A 47 -13.59 2.37 0.15
CA MET A 47 -12.81 2.92 1.26
C MET A 47 -11.85 4.02 0.80
N PHE A 48 -12.18 5.25 1.21
CA PHE A 48 -11.31 6.41 1.14
C PHE A 48 -10.72 6.68 2.52
N ALA A 49 -9.63 5.99 2.85
CA ALA A 49 -9.02 6.03 4.17
C ALA A 49 -7.49 5.89 4.06
N ASN A 50 -6.78 6.35 5.08
CA ASN A 50 -5.34 6.16 5.15
C ASN A 50 -5.00 4.70 5.46
N GLU A 51 -3.71 4.37 5.40
CA GLU A 51 -3.21 3.01 5.60
C GLU A 51 -3.61 2.40 6.95
N ASP A 52 -3.46 3.17 8.03
CA ASP A 52 -3.77 2.71 9.39
C ASP A 52 -5.26 2.46 9.61
N ASP A 53 -6.12 3.34 9.08
CA ASP A 53 -7.57 3.22 9.20
C ASP A 53 -8.08 2.02 8.41
N ILE A 54 -7.54 1.76 7.20
CA ILE A 54 -7.89 0.56 6.43
C ILE A 54 -7.52 -0.69 7.23
N ARG A 55 -6.32 -0.73 7.80
CA ARG A 55 -5.87 -1.85 8.65
C ARG A 55 -6.85 -2.10 9.80
N ARG A 56 -7.28 -1.03 10.48
CA ARG A 56 -8.20 -1.12 11.63
C ARG A 56 -9.62 -1.51 11.22
N VAL A 57 -10.10 -1.08 10.06
CA VAL A 57 -11.40 -1.51 9.50
C VAL A 57 -11.37 -3.02 9.19
N LEU A 58 -10.33 -3.51 8.51
CA LEU A 58 -10.19 -4.93 8.18
C LEU A 58 -10.07 -5.79 9.45
N ASP A 59 -9.30 -5.33 10.44
CA ASP A 59 -9.23 -6.00 11.74
C ASP A 59 -10.59 -6.03 12.46
N ALA A 60 -11.33 -4.92 12.45
CA ALA A 60 -12.68 -4.89 13.01
C ALA A 60 -13.63 -5.84 12.27
N ALA A 61 -13.58 -5.89 10.94
CA ALA A 61 -14.39 -6.83 10.15
C ALA A 61 -14.05 -8.29 10.52
N LYS A 62 -12.76 -8.60 10.70
CA LYS A 62 -12.29 -9.91 11.18
C LYS A 62 -12.87 -10.25 12.56
N ARG A 63 -12.76 -9.32 13.53
CA ARG A 63 -13.26 -9.49 14.91
C ARG A 63 -14.79 -9.63 14.99
N ASN A 64 -15.51 -9.04 14.03
CA ASN A 64 -16.97 -9.18 13.91
C ASN A 64 -17.38 -10.38 13.04
N ASN A 65 -16.46 -11.30 12.72
CA ASN A 65 -16.71 -12.49 11.90
C ASN A 65 -17.26 -12.21 10.49
N GLN A 66 -16.91 -11.06 9.90
CA GLN A 66 -17.36 -10.65 8.57
C GLN A 66 -16.34 -10.99 7.47
N THR A 67 -15.59 -12.08 7.66
CA THR A 67 -14.62 -12.55 6.66
C THR A 67 -15.37 -13.09 5.44
N GLY A 68 -15.06 -12.60 4.25
CA GLY A 68 -15.71 -13.00 3.00
C GLY A 68 -17.11 -12.40 2.75
N HIS A 69 -17.63 -11.61 3.69
CA HIS A 69 -18.94 -10.96 3.53
C HIS A 69 -18.85 -9.75 2.57
N PHE A 70 -17.95 -8.82 2.89
CA PHE A 70 -17.72 -7.59 2.13
C PHE A 70 -16.73 -7.78 0.98
N LEU A 71 -16.96 -7.03 -0.11
CA LEU A 71 -16.03 -6.81 -1.20
C LEU A 71 -15.46 -5.40 -1.07
N TRP A 72 -14.16 -5.31 -0.80
CA TRP A 72 -13.50 -4.05 -0.52
C TRP A 72 -13.01 -3.39 -1.82
N VAL A 73 -13.30 -2.10 -1.96
CA VAL A 73 -12.73 -1.25 -3.02
C VAL A 73 -11.88 -0.16 -2.37
N GLY A 74 -10.56 -0.29 -2.45
CA GLY A 74 -9.61 0.64 -1.83
C GLY A 74 -9.18 1.76 -2.77
N SER A 75 -9.05 2.97 -2.23
CA SER A 75 -8.37 4.09 -2.90
C SER A 75 -6.86 3.86 -3.08
N ASP A 76 -6.18 4.82 -3.70
CA ASP A 76 -4.72 4.82 -3.93
C ASP A 76 -3.88 4.80 -2.65
N SER A 77 -4.47 5.21 -1.52
CA SER A 77 -3.85 5.10 -0.20
C SER A 77 -3.58 3.65 0.21
N TRP A 78 -4.39 2.69 -0.28
CA TRP A 78 -4.12 1.25 -0.18
C TRP A 78 -3.17 0.83 -1.31
N GLY A 79 -3.59 0.99 -2.57
CA GLY A 79 -2.82 0.60 -3.74
C GLY A 79 -2.23 -0.82 -3.63
N SER A 80 -0.91 -0.94 -3.84
CA SER A 80 -0.16 -2.20 -3.73
C SER A 80 0.48 -2.44 -2.36
N LYS A 81 0.14 -1.64 -1.34
CA LYS A 81 0.77 -1.76 -0.03
C LYS A 81 0.28 -3.00 0.71
N ILE A 82 1.23 -3.74 1.27
CA ILE A 82 0.94 -4.94 2.06
C ILE A 82 0.54 -4.63 3.51
N SER A 83 0.97 -3.49 4.05
CA SER A 83 0.80 -3.09 5.45
C SER A 83 -0.67 -3.16 5.97
N PRO A 84 -1.70 -2.72 5.23
CA PRO A 84 -3.09 -2.87 5.67
C PRO A 84 -3.58 -4.33 5.76
N VAL A 85 -2.89 -5.27 5.13
CA VAL A 85 -3.36 -6.65 4.88
C VAL A 85 -2.65 -7.69 5.75
N ILE A 86 -1.42 -7.40 6.22
CA ILE A 86 -0.64 -8.34 7.04
C ILE A 86 -1.42 -8.79 8.29
N GLY A 87 -1.66 -10.08 8.45
CA GLY A 87 -2.37 -10.70 9.57
C GLY A 87 -3.89 -10.76 9.42
N GLN A 88 -4.43 -10.23 8.34
CA GLN A 88 -5.86 -10.15 8.02
C GLN A 88 -6.14 -10.41 6.53
N GLU A 89 -5.30 -11.23 5.92
CA GLU A 89 -5.29 -11.55 4.49
C GLU A 89 -6.64 -12.08 4.01
N ARG A 90 -7.24 -13.02 4.77
CA ARG A 90 -8.54 -13.62 4.44
C ARG A 90 -9.70 -12.60 4.40
N VAL A 91 -9.60 -11.51 5.14
CA VAL A 91 -10.65 -10.47 5.18
C VAL A 91 -10.51 -9.54 3.98
N ALA A 92 -9.28 -9.32 3.51
CA ALA A 92 -8.97 -8.51 2.33
C ALA A 92 -8.98 -9.30 1.02
N GLU A 93 -9.23 -10.61 1.07
CA GLU A 93 -9.26 -11.46 -0.11
C GLU A 93 -10.31 -10.97 -1.12
N GLY A 94 -9.91 -10.81 -2.38
CA GLY A 94 -10.77 -10.28 -3.44
C GLY A 94 -10.91 -8.76 -3.44
N ALA A 95 -10.19 -8.02 -2.59
CA ALA A 95 -10.19 -6.57 -2.62
C ALA A 95 -9.65 -6.02 -3.95
N ILE A 96 -10.32 -4.99 -4.46
CA ILE A 96 -9.90 -4.22 -5.64
C ILE A 96 -9.32 -2.91 -5.13
N THR A 97 -8.12 -2.53 -5.58
CA THR A 97 -7.52 -1.26 -5.17
C THR A 97 -7.07 -0.46 -6.37
N ILE A 98 -7.08 0.86 -6.21
CA ILE A 98 -6.58 1.78 -7.23
C ILE A 98 -5.08 1.95 -7.00
N LEU A 99 -4.27 1.82 -8.05
CA LEU A 99 -2.86 2.20 -8.01
C LEU A 99 -2.57 3.07 -9.24
N PRO A 100 -2.32 4.38 -9.05
CA PRO A 100 -1.95 5.25 -10.15
C PRO A 100 -0.69 4.71 -10.85
N LYS A 101 -0.68 4.74 -12.18
CA LYS A 101 0.50 4.34 -12.97
C LYS A 101 1.67 5.26 -12.62
N ARG A 102 2.80 4.67 -12.26
CA ARG A 102 4.06 5.38 -11.97
C ARG A 102 5.13 4.97 -12.97
N ALA A 103 5.97 5.91 -13.36
CA ALA A 103 7.13 5.67 -14.21
C ALA A 103 8.39 6.14 -13.48
N SER A 104 9.49 5.40 -13.62
CA SER A 104 10.79 5.85 -13.13
C SER A 104 11.28 7.01 -13.99
N VAL A 105 11.99 7.93 -13.37
CA VAL A 105 12.67 9.03 -14.06
C VAL A 105 14.16 8.81 -13.88
N ASP A 106 14.83 8.20 -14.86
CA ASP A 106 16.22 7.77 -14.73
C ASP A 106 17.17 8.93 -14.38
N ALA A 107 16.89 10.14 -14.88
CA ALA A 107 17.65 11.33 -14.53
C ALA A 107 17.55 11.68 -13.04
N PHE A 108 16.36 11.51 -12.45
CA PHE A 108 16.14 11.70 -11.02
C PHE A 108 16.88 10.62 -10.20
N ASP A 109 16.83 9.36 -10.64
CA ASP A 109 17.55 8.27 -9.99
C ASP A 109 19.06 8.51 -9.99
N ARG A 110 19.63 8.92 -11.14
CA ARG A 110 21.05 9.31 -11.23
C ARG A 110 21.36 10.49 -10.32
N TYR A 111 20.54 11.53 -10.33
CA TYR A 111 20.71 12.71 -9.47
C TYR A 111 20.71 12.30 -7.99
N PHE A 112 19.72 11.53 -7.55
CA PHE A 112 19.52 11.17 -6.15
C PHE A 112 20.61 10.22 -5.64
N ARG A 113 20.96 9.18 -6.42
CA ARG A 113 22.05 8.24 -6.09
C ARG A 113 23.43 8.89 -6.10
N SER A 114 23.61 9.99 -6.83
CA SER A 114 24.90 10.71 -6.83
C SER A 114 25.12 11.57 -5.58
N ARG A 115 24.10 11.75 -4.72
CA ARG A 115 24.20 12.58 -3.51
C ARG A 115 24.98 11.88 -2.40
N SER A 116 25.84 12.65 -1.75
CA SER A 116 26.63 12.28 -0.58
C SER A 116 26.62 13.42 0.43
N LEU A 117 26.98 13.11 1.68
CA LEU A 117 27.08 14.11 2.75
C LEU A 117 28.06 15.25 2.41
N SER A 118 29.09 14.97 1.59
CA SER A 118 30.04 15.97 1.13
C SER A 118 29.51 16.90 0.04
N ASN A 119 28.60 16.41 -0.82
CA ASN A 119 28.17 17.14 -2.02
C ASN A 119 26.72 17.67 -1.94
N ASN A 120 26.02 17.46 -0.83
CA ASN A 120 24.63 17.87 -0.63
C ASN A 120 24.43 18.72 0.62
N ARG A 121 25.08 19.90 0.68
CA ARG A 121 24.96 20.83 1.81
C ARG A 121 23.69 21.69 1.77
N ARG A 122 22.94 21.68 0.65
CA ARG A 122 21.72 22.48 0.46
C ARG A 122 20.52 21.89 1.20
N ASN A 123 20.43 20.56 1.29
CA ASN A 123 19.36 19.89 2.00
C ASN A 123 19.75 19.68 3.46
N VAL A 124 19.19 20.48 4.35
CA VAL A 124 19.48 20.45 5.80
C VAL A 124 19.05 19.15 6.47
N TRP A 125 18.06 18.44 5.90
CA TRP A 125 17.59 17.14 6.39
C TRP A 125 18.41 15.96 5.86
N PHE A 126 19.37 16.19 4.95
CA PHE A 126 20.12 15.10 4.32
C PHE A 126 21.04 14.37 5.31
N ALA A 127 21.53 15.07 6.33
CA ALA A 127 22.32 14.49 7.41
C ALA A 127 21.49 13.50 8.23
N GLU A 128 20.29 13.90 8.66
CA GLU A 128 19.35 13.08 9.40
C GLU A 128 18.91 11.85 8.60
N PHE A 129 18.50 12.05 7.34
CA PHE A 129 18.17 10.98 6.42
C PHE A 129 19.28 9.93 6.30
N TRP A 130 20.54 10.36 6.22
CA TRP A 130 21.68 9.46 6.09
C TRP A 130 21.90 8.64 7.37
N GLU A 131 21.78 9.26 8.55
CA GLU A 131 21.90 8.55 9.81
C GLU A 131 20.82 7.47 9.98
N GLU A 132 19.57 7.81 9.66
CA GLU A 132 18.42 6.90 9.77
C GLU A 132 18.53 5.74 8.77
N ASN A 133 18.82 6.04 7.51
CA ASN A 133 18.78 5.04 6.44
C ASN A 133 20.01 4.09 6.46
N PHE A 134 21.15 4.53 7.00
CA PHE A 134 22.35 3.70 7.13
C PHE A 134 22.65 3.25 8.56
N ASN A 135 21.76 3.59 9.52
CA ASN A 135 21.90 3.29 10.94
C ASN A 135 23.31 3.63 11.47
N CYS A 136 23.76 4.85 11.17
CA CYS A 136 25.09 5.37 11.52
C CYS A 136 24.96 6.76 12.15
N LYS A 137 26.02 7.24 12.82
CA LYS A 137 26.06 8.61 13.34
C LYS A 137 27.15 9.45 12.70
N LEU A 138 26.79 10.67 12.31
CA LEU A 138 27.67 11.73 11.86
C LEU A 138 28.33 12.31 13.10
N GLY A 139 29.65 12.17 13.19
CA GLY A 139 30.40 12.49 14.40
C GLY A 139 30.38 13.99 14.72
N MET A 140 29.45 14.43 15.57
CA MET A 140 29.49 15.74 16.24
C MET A 140 29.09 15.71 17.73
N HIS A 141 28.90 14.54 18.35
CA HIS A 141 28.79 14.44 19.81
C HIS A 141 29.82 13.46 20.38
N GLY A 142 30.43 13.89 21.49
CA GLY A 142 31.72 13.44 22.00
C GLY A 142 31.91 11.94 22.16
N LYS A 143 33.19 11.56 22.20
CA LYS A 143 33.71 10.21 22.47
C LYS A 143 32.95 9.54 23.62
N ARG A 144 31.92 8.75 23.31
CA ARG A 144 31.41 7.72 24.24
C ARG A 144 31.99 6.38 23.80
N PRO A 145 32.64 5.64 24.71
CA PRO A 145 33.12 4.29 24.41
C PRO A 145 31.92 3.34 24.34
N GLY A 146 31.46 3.12 23.12
CA GLY A 146 30.35 2.24 22.77
C GLY A 146 30.20 2.30 21.26
N SER A 147 30.27 1.15 20.58
CA SER A 147 30.53 0.96 19.15
C SER A 147 29.43 1.47 18.20
N LEU A 148 29.17 2.77 18.18
CA LEU A 148 28.27 3.36 17.19
C LEU A 148 29.00 3.51 15.85
N LYS A 149 28.48 2.85 14.80
CA LYS A 149 29.04 2.90 13.44
C LYS A 149 29.09 4.36 12.97
N LYS A 150 30.29 4.85 12.63
CA LYS A 150 30.47 6.18 12.06
C LYS A 150 30.01 6.18 10.61
N CYS A 151 29.26 7.20 10.20
CA CYS A 151 28.92 7.38 8.79
C CYS A 151 30.19 7.73 8.00
N THR A 152 30.49 6.99 6.93
CA THR A 152 31.56 7.35 5.99
C THR A 152 31.08 8.43 5.03
N VAL A 153 31.94 9.41 4.75
CA VAL A 153 31.66 10.52 3.82
C VAL A 153 31.71 10.06 2.35
N ALA A 154 32.37 8.93 2.10
CA ALA A 154 32.45 8.29 0.80
C ALA A 154 31.20 7.45 0.52
N ARG A 155 30.86 7.32 -0.78
CA ARG A 155 29.80 6.47 -1.33
C ARG A 155 29.72 5.13 -0.59
N GLN A 156 28.88 5.05 0.43
CA GLN A 156 28.24 3.79 0.73
C GLN A 156 27.35 3.62 -0.49
N SER A 157 27.65 2.70 -1.41
CA SER A 157 26.74 2.37 -2.50
C SER A 157 25.48 1.87 -1.83
N PRO A 158 24.43 2.69 -1.77
CA PRO A 158 23.22 2.21 -1.21
C PRO A 158 22.66 1.36 -2.35
N LEU A 159 22.18 0.16 -2.03
CA LEU A 159 20.90 -0.18 -2.64
C LEU A 159 19.89 0.81 -2.05
N ILE A 160 20.03 2.11 -2.33
CA ILE A 160 18.94 3.07 -2.36
C ILE A 160 18.21 2.48 -3.54
N PRO A 161 17.09 1.77 -3.30
CA PRO A 161 16.22 1.41 -4.40
C PRO A 161 16.05 2.72 -5.17
N SER A 162 16.04 2.65 -6.50
CA SER A 162 15.60 3.80 -7.30
C SER A 162 14.52 4.55 -6.54
N ALA A 163 14.44 5.86 -6.64
CA ALA A 163 13.24 6.52 -6.13
C ALA A 163 11.96 6.08 -6.91
N GLY A 164 12.03 4.99 -7.68
CA GLY A 164 11.05 3.90 -7.63
C GLY A 164 10.53 3.61 -6.23
N PHE A 165 9.47 4.34 -5.88
CA PHE A 165 8.23 3.73 -5.40
C PHE A 165 8.27 2.22 -5.51
N ALA A 166 8.20 1.53 -4.37
CA ALA A 166 8.17 0.07 -4.27
C ALA A 166 7.51 -0.56 -5.51
N THR A 167 8.34 -0.97 -6.47
CA THR A 167 8.00 -2.09 -7.33
C THR A 167 8.06 -3.25 -6.37
N SER A 168 6.90 -3.65 -5.82
CA SER A 168 6.75 -5.00 -5.30
C SER A 168 7.30 -5.91 -6.38
N ASN A 169 8.45 -6.53 -6.12
CA ASN A 169 9.05 -7.49 -7.02
C ASN A 169 7.95 -8.49 -7.40
N SER A 170 7.55 -8.48 -8.66
CA SER A 170 6.63 -9.46 -9.26
C SER A 170 7.32 -10.81 -9.51
N SER A 171 8.50 -11.03 -8.94
CA SER A 171 9.36 -12.18 -9.21
C SER A 171 9.28 -13.28 -8.15
N THR A 172 8.24 -13.30 -7.30
CA THR A 172 7.94 -14.46 -6.45
C THR A 172 6.46 -14.53 -6.03
N GLN A 173 5.54 -14.46 -6.98
CA GLN A 173 4.20 -15.04 -6.81
C GLN A 173 4.00 -16.07 -7.92
N LYS A 174 4.26 -17.33 -7.58
CA LYS A 174 3.75 -18.46 -8.37
C LYS A 174 2.24 -18.28 -8.49
N PRO A 175 1.65 -18.34 -9.70
CA PRO A 175 0.22 -18.48 -9.82
C PRO A 175 -0.19 -19.80 -9.14
N ILE A 176 -1.11 -19.70 -8.17
CA ILE A 176 -1.83 -20.86 -7.67
C ILE A 176 -2.63 -21.38 -8.86
N SER A 177 -2.24 -22.57 -9.33
CA SER A 177 -2.94 -23.30 -10.36
C SER A 177 -4.28 -23.79 -9.80
N SER A 178 -5.38 -23.44 -10.46
CA SER A 178 -6.61 -24.24 -10.39
C SER A 178 -6.59 -25.28 -11.53
N PRO A 179 -7.15 -26.48 -11.30
CA PRO A 179 -7.04 -27.58 -12.25
C PRO A 179 -8.02 -27.44 -13.42
N ALA A 180 -7.48 -27.77 -14.60
CA ALA A 180 -8.13 -28.37 -15.78
C ALA A 180 -9.45 -27.76 -16.32
N ALA A 181 -9.33 -27.06 -17.45
CA ALA A 181 -10.27 -27.18 -18.55
C ALA A 181 -9.48 -27.37 -19.84
N GLN A 182 -9.61 -28.55 -20.44
CA GLN A 182 -9.00 -28.95 -21.71
C GLN A 182 -9.65 -28.16 -22.87
N GLY A 183 -8.83 -27.49 -23.68
CA GLY A 183 -9.29 -26.79 -24.88
C GLY A 183 -8.12 -26.49 -25.83
N ARG A 184 -8.28 -26.89 -27.09
CA ARG A 184 -7.26 -27.05 -28.15
C ARG A 184 -6.42 -25.81 -28.51
N ARG A 185 -5.22 -26.16 -29.00
CA ARG A 185 -4.12 -25.38 -29.58
C ARG A 185 -4.55 -24.65 -30.88
N GLY A 186 -4.10 -23.40 -31.05
CA GLY A 186 -4.18 -22.64 -32.31
C GLY A 186 -3.43 -21.30 -32.21
N ASP A 187 -2.38 -21.16 -33.01
CA ASP A 187 -1.37 -20.10 -33.04
C ASP A 187 -1.88 -18.73 -33.53
N THR A 188 -1.29 -17.65 -32.99
CA THR A 188 -0.63 -16.50 -33.65
C THR A 188 -0.80 -15.19 -32.87
N ALA A 189 0.32 -14.46 -32.79
CA ALA A 189 0.51 -13.24 -32.02
C ALA A 189 -0.03 -12.00 -32.74
N ASP A 190 -0.75 -11.13 -32.01
CA ASP A 190 -0.84 -9.70 -32.32
C ASP A 190 -1.17 -8.88 -31.04
N GLY A 191 -0.12 -8.41 -30.37
CA GLY A 191 0.18 -6.97 -30.30
C GLY A 191 -0.79 -5.93 -29.72
N ARG A 192 -1.96 -6.26 -29.15
CA ARG A 192 -2.87 -5.22 -28.60
C ARG A 192 -3.41 -5.57 -27.20
N MET A 193 -2.73 -5.06 -26.17
CA MET A 193 -3.15 -5.19 -24.78
C MET A 193 -4.09 -4.03 -24.40
N TRP A 194 -5.38 -4.31 -24.63
CA TRP A 194 -6.58 -3.88 -23.91
C TRP A 194 -6.48 -2.63 -23.01
N LYS A 195 -6.97 -1.50 -23.52
CA LYS A 195 -7.58 -0.44 -22.72
C LYS A 195 -8.91 -0.98 -22.17
N TRP A 196 -9.16 -0.78 -20.88
CA TRP A 196 -10.52 -0.70 -20.37
C TRP A 196 -10.65 0.52 -19.46
N VAL A 197 -11.79 1.17 -19.70
CA VAL A 197 -12.46 2.23 -18.95
C VAL A 197 -12.65 1.83 -17.49
#